data_AF-E4ZXX1-F1
#
_entry.id   AF-E4ZXX1-F1
#
_cell.length_a   1.000
_cell.length_b   1.000
_cell.length_c   1.000
_cell.angle_alpha   90.00
_cell.angle_beta   90.00
_cell.angle_gamma   90.00
#
_symmetry.space_group_name_H-M   'P 1'
#
loop_
_entity.id
_entity.type
_entity.pdbx_description
1 polymer ?
#
loop_
_entity_poly.entity_id
_entity_poly.type
_entity_poly.pdbx_seq_one_letter_code
_entity_poly.pdbx_strand_id
1 'polypeptide(L)'
;MRYSSAVVLSTLAAGSAAASHLHNRHASFHARRQAEVKRNDGAHNVDWNAVAYSLKDVKWDELHYGDHHAPASSPAPSLPPPPVAAPEQQAAPKPKPNPAPAPEVKVEARVSSSSSAAPPAQTPAQPSPSPKPKPDDKEDDKNDSLGDMIGDFIDDLLDGVEAVASRLGAKIGKNDKQNNHGIWIGDGSEWNAVFTNDDSTDAVLYCWKANGFSGMSVNVNVPEISVSLKSGKSVTLSFAPNVPAACAPIYPDTELAIFGGIQNTWWEVTFGENGCHDVSRNVFMKGNRIHAKGSKCVSDMEICVYKCKDPNAPFCKEGHEYDLFNCTASNGGGGGYDVVMAGTGGGCAMGANGETVHVTISR
;
A
#
# COMPACT_ATOMS: atom_id res chain seq x y z
N MET A 1 -40.20 -29.86 -22.35
CA MET A 1 -39.84 -28.90 -21.28
C MET A 1 -38.41 -28.44 -21.52
N ARG A 2 -38.25 -27.24 -22.09
CA ARG A 2 -36.95 -26.56 -22.26
C ARG A 2 -37.08 -25.17 -21.61
N TYR A 3 -35.94 -24.62 -21.20
CA TYR A 3 -35.72 -23.30 -20.60
C TYR A 3 -35.74 -23.23 -19.07
N SER A 4 -34.53 -23.24 -18.47
CA SER A 4 -34.13 -22.41 -17.31
C SER A 4 -32.65 -22.69 -16.98
N SER A 5 -31.71 -22.18 -17.79
CA SER A 5 -30.26 -22.28 -17.48
C SER A 5 -29.48 -21.00 -17.82
N ALA A 6 -30.15 -19.93 -18.27
CA ALA A 6 -29.50 -18.70 -18.73
C ALA A 6 -29.41 -17.58 -17.67
N VAL A 7 -30.02 -17.75 -16.49
CA VAL A 7 -30.10 -16.68 -15.46
C VAL A 7 -28.99 -16.77 -14.40
N VAL A 8 -28.28 -17.89 -14.30
CA VAL A 8 -27.23 -18.09 -13.28
C VAL A 8 -25.85 -17.56 -13.73
N LEU A 9 -25.62 -17.41 -15.04
CA LEU A 9 -24.34 -16.93 -15.56
C LEU A 9 -24.21 -15.40 -15.60
N SER A 10 -25.32 -14.66 -15.66
CA SER A 10 -25.30 -13.19 -15.68
C SER A 10 -25.03 -12.56 -14.31
N THR A 11 -25.27 -13.26 -13.21
CA THR A 11 -25.00 -12.77 -11.85
C THR A 11 -23.53 -12.91 -11.43
N LEU A 12 -22.78 -13.85 -12.01
CA LEU A 12 -21.34 -14.02 -11.72
C LEU A 12 -20.47 -12.94 -12.39
N ALA A 13 -20.82 -12.51 -13.61
CA ALA A 13 -20.06 -11.48 -14.33
C ALA A 13 -20.30 -10.05 -13.79
N ALA A 14 -21.47 -9.78 -13.22
CA ALA A 14 -21.77 -8.49 -12.59
C ALA A 14 -21.08 -8.29 -11.23
N GLY A 15 -20.77 -9.39 -10.51
CA GLY A 15 -20.10 -9.33 -9.21
C GLY A 15 -18.63 -8.87 -9.29
N SER A 16 -17.93 -9.21 -10.37
CA SER A 16 -16.52 -8.84 -10.55
C SER A 16 -16.34 -7.34 -10.81
N ALA A 17 -17.25 -6.73 -11.58
CA ALA A 17 -17.22 -5.30 -11.87
C ALA A 17 -17.74 -4.43 -10.70
N ALA A 18 -18.60 -4.97 -9.83
CA ALA A 18 -19.06 -4.26 -8.64
C ALA A 18 -18.00 -4.25 -7.51
N ALA A 19 -17.20 -5.30 -7.40
CA ALA A 19 -16.11 -5.37 -6.43
C ALA A 19 -15.03 -4.29 -6.69
N SER A 20 -14.67 -4.02 -7.95
CA SER A 20 -13.71 -2.97 -8.27
C SER A 20 -14.18 -1.55 -7.90
N HIS A 21 -15.49 -1.31 -7.82
CA HIS A 21 -16.03 -0.01 -7.42
C HIS A 21 -16.10 0.21 -5.90
N LEU A 22 -16.13 -0.85 -5.09
CA LEU A 22 -16.15 -0.74 -3.63
C LEU A 22 -14.73 -0.61 -3.05
N HIS A 23 -13.72 -1.18 -3.70
CA HIS A 23 -12.31 -1.17 -3.25
C HIS A 23 -11.49 0.10 -3.63
N ASN A 24 -12.15 1.20 -3.96
CA ASN A 24 -11.54 2.47 -4.42
C ASN A 24 -10.69 3.23 -3.37
N ARG A 25 -10.41 2.64 -2.20
CA ARG A 25 -9.65 3.31 -1.11
C ARG A 25 -8.17 2.91 -1.04
N HIS A 26 -7.75 1.86 -1.74
CA HIS A 26 -6.33 1.60 -2.01
C HIS A 26 -5.83 2.40 -3.24
N ALA A 27 -6.78 2.82 -4.08
CA ALA A 27 -6.59 3.61 -5.28
C ALA A 27 -5.66 4.83 -5.10
N SER A 28 -5.78 5.50 -3.96
CA SER A 28 -5.05 6.74 -3.73
C SER A 28 -3.53 6.56 -3.68
N PHE A 29 -3.03 5.37 -3.35
CA PHE A 29 -1.58 5.14 -3.28
C PHE A 29 -0.96 5.14 -4.69
N HIS A 30 -1.50 4.36 -5.63
CA HIS A 30 -0.95 4.34 -6.99
C HIS A 30 -1.50 5.43 -7.93
N ALA A 31 -2.73 5.94 -7.74
CA ALA A 31 -3.23 7.11 -8.50
C ALA A 31 -2.33 8.33 -8.34
N ARG A 32 -1.81 8.55 -7.13
CA ARG A 32 -0.92 9.68 -6.87
C ARG A 32 0.46 9.47 -7.49
N ARG A 33 0.96 8.23 -7.51
CA ARG A 33 2.16 7.85 -8.26
C ARG A 33 2.01 8.15 -9.76
N GLN A 34 0.86 7.86 -10.35
CA GLN A 34 0.55 8.23 -11.73
C GLN A 34 0.47 9.74 -11.96
N ALA A 35 -0.19 10.48 -11.06
CA ALA A 35 -0.33 11.92 -11.19
C ALA A 35 1.04 12.63 -11.17
N GLU A 36 1.99 12.16 -10.37
CA GLU A 36 3.33 12.75 -10.32
C GLU A 36 4.23 12.34 -11.48
N VAL A 37 4.13 11.11 -11.98
CA VAL A 37 4.81 10.75 -13.24
C VAL A 37 4.31 11.65 -14.37
N LYS A 38 2.99 11.87 -14.50
CA LYS A 38 2.43 12.82 -15.49
C LYS A 38 2.94 14.25 -15.30
N ARG A 39 3.11 14.71 -14.05
CA ARG A 39 3.69 16.05 -13.78
C ARG A 39 5.17 16.11 -14.11
N ASN A 40 5.95 15.09 -13.78
CA ASN A 40 7.39 15.05 -14.03
C ASN A 40 7.71 14.89 -15.52
N ASP A 41 7.02 13.98 -16.22
CA ASP A 41 7.15 13.79 -17.67
C ASP A 41 6.69 15.05 -18.43
N GLY A 42 5.69 15.77 -17.90
CA GLY A 42 5.32 17.09 -18.39
C GLY A 42 6.39 18.15 -18.12
N ALA A 43 6.95 18.19 -16.92
CA ALA A 43 7.94 19.19 -16.49
C ALA A 43 9.28 19.08 -17.23
N HIS A 44 9.66 17.89 -17.70
CA HIS A 44 10.84 17.68 -18.55
C HIS A 44 10.63 18.08 -20.02
N ASN A 45 9.38 18.24 -20.46
CA ASN A 45 9.00 18.70 -21.80
C ASN A 45 8.56 20.17 -21.85
N VAL A 46 8.57 20.88 -20.71
CA VAL A 46 8.43 22.33 -20.68
C VAL A 46 9.78 22.93 -21.05
N ASP A 47 9.85 23.57 -22.22
CA ASP A 47 10.97 24.46 -22.52
C ASP A 47 10.88 25.68 -21.61
N TRP A 48 11.54 25.60 -20.45
CA TRP A 48 11.59 26.70 -19.49
C TRP A 48 12.24 27.96 -20.06
N ASN A 49 13.02 27.85 -21.15
CA ASN A 49 13.53 29.02 -21.87
C ASN A 49 12.43 29.71 -22.70
N ALA A 50 11.41 28.98 -23.16
CA ALA A 50 10.24 29.54 -23.83
C ALA A 50 9.21 30.13 -22.84
N VAL A 51 9.27 29.75 -21.55
CA VAL A 51 8.44 30.29 -20.47
C VAL A 51 9.12 31.47 -19.75
N ALA A 52 10.32 31.86 -20.17
CA ALA A 52 11.00 33.02 -19.63
C ALA A 52 10.24 34.30 -19.99
N TYR A 53 9.51 34.87 -19.03
CA TYR A 53 9.00 36.23 -19.16
C TYR A 53 10.18 37.20 -19.25
N SER A 54 10.24 37.99 -20.32
CA SER A 54 11.20 39.08 -20.43
C SER A 54 10.87 40.12 -19.38
N LEU A 55 11.63 40.13 -18.28
CA LEU A 55 11.53 41.17 -17.24
C LEU A 55 12.20 42.48 -17.66
N LYS A 56 12.65 42.59 -18.92
CA LYS A 56 13.33 43.78 -19.45
C LYS A 56 12.40 44.99 -19.57
N ASP A 57 11.10 44.73 -19.71
CA ASP A 57 10.07 45.77 -19.79
C ASP A 57 9.42 46.05 -18.43
N VAL A 58 9.85 45.33 -17.38
CA VAL A 58 9.42 45.63 -16.02
C VAL A 58 10.21 46.83 -15.54
N LYS A 59 9.51 47.95 -15.39
CA LYS A 59 10.06 49.17 -14.79
C LYS A 59 10.07 49.01 -13.27
N TRP A 60 11.14 48.43 -12.76
CA TRP A 60 11.33 48.16 -11.34
C TRP A 60 11.22 49.42 -10.47
N ASP A 61 11.53 50.58 -11.03
CA ASP A 61 11.48 51.87 -10.35
C ASP A 61 10.04 52.40 -10.16
N GLU A 62 9.07 51.88 -10.92
CA GLU A 62 7.63 52.17 -10.77
C GLU A 62 6.93 51.17 -9.82
N LEU A 63 7.62 50.11 -9.40
CA LEU A 63 7.12 49.11 -8.46
C LEU A 63 7.37 49.54 -7.02
N HIS A 64 6.41 50.25 -6.44
CA HIS A 64 6.41 50.64 -5.03
C HIS A 64 6.08 49.44 -4.12
N TYR A 65 7.07 48.62 -3.79
CA TYR A 65 6.98 47.65 -2.70
C TYR A 65 7.42 48.31 -1.39
N GLY A 66 6.48 48.89 -0.61
CA GLY A 66 6.82 49.22 0.77
C GLY A 66 6.01 50.26 1.52
N ASP A 67 5.12 51.03 0.90
CA ASP A 67 4.38 52.06 1.65
C ASP A 67 2.88 51.77 1.70
N HIS A 68 2.42 51.49 2.92
CA HIS A 68 1.02 51.29 3.29
C HIS A 68 0.23 52.58 3.09
N HIS A 69 -0.27 52.81 1.88
CA HIS A 69 -1.42 53.67 1.65
C HIS A 69 -2.55 52.86 1.03
N ALA A 70 -3.73 52.99 1.66
CA ALA A 70 -4.94 52.27 1.32
C ALA A 70 -5.23 52.33 -0.19
N PRO A 71 -5.63 51.22 -0.82
CA PRO A 71 -5.81 51.19 -2.27
C PRO A 71 -6.98 52.10 -2.66
N ALA A 72 -6.69 53.06 -3.55
CA ALA A 72 -7.72 53.73 -4.31
C ALA A 72 -8.49 52.66 -5.12
N SER A 73 -9.82 52.74 -5.09
CA SER A 73 -10.73 51.84 -5.79
C SER A 73 -10.34 51.68 -7.26
N SER A 74 -9.93 50.47 -7.63
CA SER A 74 -9.68 50.11 -9.02
C SER A 74 -10.95 50.27 -9.86
N PRO A 75 -10.85 50.79 -11.10
CA PRO A 75 -11.98 50.81 -12.02
C PRO A 75 -12.44 49.38 -12.31
N ALA A 76 -13.76 49.19 -12.32
CA ALA A 76 -14.38 47.91 -12.61
C ALA A 76 -13.90 47.38 -13.97
N PRO A 77 -13.47 46.10 -14.06
CA PRO A 77 -13.01 45.52 -15.31
C PRO A 77 -14.14 45.56 -16.34
N SER A 78 -13.82 46.02 -17.56
CA SER A 78 -14.74 45.93 -18.68
C SER A 78 -15.02 44.46 -18.98
N LEU A 79 -16.31 44.15 -19.14
CA LEU A 79 -16.74 42.80 -19.47
C LEU A 79 -16.12 42.37 -20.81
N PRO A 80 -15.59 41.14 -20.91
CA PRO A 80 -15.08 40.63 -22.16
C PRO A 80 -16.20 40.56 -23.21
N PRO A 81 -15.87 40.71 -24.51
CA PRO A 81 -16.83 40.55 -25.58
C PRO A 81 -17.47 39.16 -25.53
N PRO A 82 -18.75 39.02 -25.93
CA PRO A 82 -19.44 37.75 -25.92
C PRO A 82 -18.70 36.73 -26.81
N PRO A 83 -18.67 35.45 -26.42
CA PRO A 83 -17.96 34.42 -27.16
C PRO A 83 -18.55 34.28 -28.57
N VAL A 84 -17.65 34.25 -29.56
CA VAL A 84 -17.98 33.91 -30.95
C VAL A 84 -18.54 32.48 -30.97
N ALA A 85 -19.69 32.31 -31.62
CA ALA A 85 -20.38 31.03 -31.73
C ALA A 85 -19.44 29.94 -32.27
N ALA A 86 -19.38 28.82 -31.56
CA ALA A 86 -18.61 27.65 -31.98
C ALA A 86 -19.12 27.13 -33.33
N PRO A 87 -18.24 26.76 -34.27
CA PRO A 87 -18.67 26.11 -35.52
C PRO A 87 -19.33 24.78 -35.22
N GLU A 88 -20.46 24.52 -35.91
CA GLU A 88 -21.21 23.27 -35.87
C GLU A 88 -20.29 22.06 -36.09
N GLN A 89 -20.18 21.21 -35.07
CA GLN A 89 -19.51 19.91 -35.19
C GLN A 89 -20.33 19.03 -36.13
N GLN A 90 -19.76 18.72 -37.29
CA GLN A 90 -20.26 17.67 -38.18
C GLN A 90 -20.28 16.33 -37.43
N ALA A 91 -21.43 15.65 -37.50
CA ALA A 91 -21.65 14.36 -36.89
C ALA A 91 -20.66 13.30 -37.41
N ALA A 92 -20.01 12.60 -36.48
CA ALA A 92 -19.12 11.49 -36.80
C ALA A 92 -19.88 10.33 -37.48
N PRO A 93 -19.29 9.66 -38.48
CA PRO A 93 -19.91 8.53 -39.17
C PRO A 93 -20.03 7.31 -38.24
N LYS A 94 -21.20 6.64 -38.29
CA LYS A 94 -21.49 5.41 -37.55
C LYS A 94 -20.47 4.31 -37.86
N PRO A 95 -19.92 3.61 -36.84
CA PRO A 95 -19.02 2.49 -37.08
C PRO A 95 -19.77 1.30 -37.69
N LYS A 96 -19.14 0.67 -38.69
CA LYS A 96 -19.61 -0.57 -39.33
C LYS A 96 -19.56 -1.73 -38.33
N PRO A 97 -20.52 -2.68 -38.37
CA PRO A 97 -20.52 -3.83 -37.49
C PRO A 97 -19.36 -4.78 -37.85
N ASN A 98 -18.67 -5.26 -36.81
CA ASN A 98 -17.57 -6.20 -36.92
C ASN A 98 -18.10 -7.62 -37.25
N PRO A 99 -17.40 -8.44 -38.05
CA PRO A 99 -17.86 -9.79 -38.41
C PRO A 99 -17.84 -10.74 -37.20
N ALA A 100 -18.81 -11.65 -37.17
CA ALA A 100 -18.96 -12.69 -36.15
C ALA A 100 -17.75 -13.66 -36.13
N PRO A 101 -17.27 -14.09 -34.95
CA PRO A 101 -16.23 -15.10 -34.86
C PRO A 101 -16.75 -16.49 -35.26
N ALA A 102 -15.91 -17.22 -35.99
CA ALA A 102 -16.10 -18.62 -36.36
C ALA A 102 -15.99 -19.55 -35.14
N PRO A 103 -16.66 -20.72 -35.14
CA PRO A 103 -16.74 -21.60 -33.97
C PRO A 103 -15.42 -22.33 -33.69
N GLU A 104 -15.01 -22.33 -32.42
CA GLU A 104 -13.87 -23.09 -31.89
C GLU A 104 -14.14 -24.60 -31.86
N VAL A 105 -13.10 -25.34 -32.23
CA VAL A 105 -13.04 -26.81 -32.25
C VAL A 105 -12.85 -27.34 -30.83
N LYS A 106 -13.76 -28.22 -30.42
CA LYS A 106 -13.76 -28.93 -29.14
C LYS A 106 -12.65 -29.98 -29.12
N VAL A 107 -11.65 -29.82 -28.26
CA VAL A 107 -10.63 -30.85 -27.98
C VAL A 107 -11.02 -31.63 -26.72
N GLU A 108 -11.05 -32.94 -26.88
CA GLU A 108 -11.54 -33.95 -25.97
C GLU A 108 -10.51 -34.24 -24.86
N ALA A 109 -10.97 -34.26 -23.61
CA ALA A 109 -10.12 -34.47 -22.43
C ALA A 109 -9.76 -35.95 -22.28
N ARG A 110 -8.46 -36.25 -22.16
CA ARG A 110 -7.97 -37.58 -21.80
C ARG A 110 -7.72 -37.64 -20.30
N VAL A 111 -8.50 -38.48 -19.63
CA VAL A 111 -8.34 -38.85 -18.21
C VAL A 111 -7.08 -39.70 -18.07
N SER A 112 -6.23 -39.38 -17.09
CA SER A 112 -5.24 -40.32 -16.55
C SER A 112 -5.23 -40.24 -15.04
N SER A 113 -5.78 -41.29 -14.44
CA SER A 113 -5.68 -41.65 -13.05
C SER A 113 -4.29 -42.18 -12.75
N SER A 114 -3.63 -41.65 -11.73
CA SER A 114 -2.60 -42.40 -11.02
C SER A 114 -2.78 -42.18 -9.52
N SER A 115 -3.08 -43.31 -8.88
CA SER A 115 -3.12 -43.52 -7.44
C SER A 115 -1.69 -43.68 -6.95
N SER A 116 -1.29 -43.00 -5.87
CA SER A 116 -0.25 -43.50 -4.99
C SER A 116 -0.27 -42.87 -3.59
N ALA A 117 -0.52 -43.75 -2.62
CA ALA A 117 0.05 -43.84 -1.26
C ALA A 117 -0.02 -42.63 -0.30
N ALA A 118 -0.77 -42.85 0.78
CA ALA A 118 -0.76 -42.06 2.00
C ALA A 118 0.55 -42.24 2.82
N PRO A 119 1.10 -41.18 3.42
CA PRO A 119 2.14 -41.30 4.45
C PRO A 119 1.56 -41.69 5.82
N PRO A 120 2.33 -42.38 6.68
CA PRO A 120 1.85 -42.92 7.94
C PRO A 120 1.62 -41.84 9.01
N ALA A 121 0.62 -42.08 9.85
CA ALA A 121 0.25 -41.28 11.00
C ALA A 121 1.38 -41.20 12.03
N GLN A 122 1.75 -39.97 12.40
CA GLN A 122 2.62 -39.71 13.54
C GLN A 122 1.79 -39.61 14.81
N THR A 123 2.16 -40.44 15.79
CA THR A 123 1.62 -40.46 17.15
C THR A 123 2.05 -39.19 17.90
N PRO A 124 1.15 -38.48 18.61
CA PRO A 124 1.54 -37.36 19.44
C PRO A 124 2.32 -37.84 20.68
N ALA A 125 3.52 -37.30 20.88
CA ALA A 125 4.27 -37.48 22.12
C ALA A 125 3.59 -36.72 23.27
N GLN A 126 3.43 -37.39 24.41
CA GLN A 126 2.97 -36.79 25.66
C GLN A 126 3.92 -35.67 26.14
N PRO A 127 3.40 -34.53 26.63
CA PRO A 127 4.21 -33.56 27.35
C PRO A 127 4.59 -34.08 28.73
N SER A 128 5.89 -34.09 29.02
CA SER A 128 6.44 -34.28 30.37
C SER A 128 6.02 -33.13 31.30
N PRO A 129 5.76 -33.39 32.59
CA PRO A 129 5.34 -32.38 33.55
C PRO A 129 6.48 -31.42 33.90
N SER A 130 6.16 -30.12 33.88
CA SER A 130 7.04 -29.04 34.34
C SER A 130 7.40 -29.19 35.82
N PRO A 131 8.64 -28.84 36.23
CA PRO A 131 9.03 -28.82 37.65
C PRO A 131 8.29 -27.73 38.43
N LYS A 132 7.83 -28.09 39.63
CA LYS A 132 7.31 -27.19 40.66
C LYS A 132 8.36 -26.12 41.03
N PRO A 133 8.02 -24.82 41.08
CA PRO A 133 8.89 -23.83 41.71
C PRO A 133 8.85 -24.03 43.24
N LYS A 134 10.04 -24.01 43.86
CA LYS A 134 10.20 -23.82 45.31
C LYS A 134 9.77 -22.39 45.68
N PRO A 135 9.14 -22.18 46.84
CA PRO A 135 8.95 -20.84 47.40
C PRO A 135 10.27 -20.41 48.04
N ASP A 136 10.90 -19.36 47.50
CA ASP A 136 11.87 -18.57 48.25
C ASP A 136 11.15 -17.33 48.75
N ASP A 137 11.03 -17.27 50.06
CA ASP A 137 10.64 -16.10 50.83
C ASP A 137 11.65 -14.98 50.59
N LYS A 138 11.15 -13.84 50.11
CA LYS A 138 11.70 -12.50 50.37
C LYS A 138 10.62 -11.47 50.03
N GLU A 139 9.90 -11.07 51.08
CA GLU A 139 9.34 -9.73 51.17
C GLU A 139 10.52 -8.76 51.07
N ASP A 140 10.55 -7.92 50.05
CA ASP A 140 11.05 -6.54 50.11
C ASP A 140 10.65 -5.82 48.80
N ASP A 141 10.01 -4.66 48.99
CA ASP A 141 9.77 -3.56 48.03
C ASP A 141 9.15 -3.86 46.66
N LYS A 142 7.82 -3.98 46.65
CA LYS A 142 6.99 -3.87 45.43
C LYS A 142 6.41 -2.47 45.30
N ASN A 143 7.14 -1.54 44.67
CA ASN A 143 6.51 -0.39 44.00
C ASN A 143 7.33 0.27 42.86
N ASP A 144 8.59 -0.13 42.62
CA ASP A 144 9.40 0.45 41.53
C ASP A 144 9.42 -0.39 40.22
N SER A 145 8.89 -1.61 40.22
CA SER A 145 9.06 -2.56 39.11
C SER A 145 8.23 -2.28 37.84
N LEU A 146 7.19 -1.43 37.90
CA LEU A 146 6.34 -1.16 36.72
C LEU A 146 6.95 -0.09 35.79
N GLY A 147 7.74 0.83 36.34
CA GLY A 147 8.43 1.87 35.55
C GLY A 147 9.54 1.28 34.70
N ASP A 148 10.36 0.40 35.29
CA ASP A 148 11.50 -0.22 34.62
C ASP A 148 11.08 -1.16 33.48
N MET A 149 10.01 -1.94 33.65
CA MET A 149 9.52 -2.83 32.59
C MET A 149 9.00 -2.06 31.36
N ILE A 150 8.46 -0.85 31.57
CA ILE A 150 7.99 0.00 30.47
C ILE A 150 9.17 0.69 29.79
N GLY A 151 10.20 1.09 30.55
CA GLY A 151 11.45 1.65 30.02
C GLY A 151 12.19 0.65 29.13
N ASP A 152 12.43 -0.55 29.64
CA ASP A 152 13.15 -1.61 28.92
C ASP A 152 12.48 -1.99 27.59
N PHE A 153 11.15 -2.01 27.55
CA PHE A 153 10.41 -2.28 26.31
C PHE A 153 10.59 -1.18 25.25
N ILE A 154 10.71 0.08 25.68
CA ILE A 154 10.89 1.21 24.75
C ILE A 154 12.29 1.17 24.15
N ASP A 155 13.28 0.94 24.99
CA ASP A 155 14.67 0.89 24.56
C ASP A 155 14.88 -0.29 23.60
N ASP A 156 14.26 -1.45 23.87
CA ASP A 156 14.28 -2.60 22.95
C ASP A 156 13.58 -2.30 21.61
N LEU A 157 12.48 -1.53 21.63
CA LEU A 157 11.72 -1.18 20.44
C LEU A 157 12.43 -0.16 19.54
N LEU A 158 13.34 0.66 20.09
CA LEU A 158 14.11 1.64 19.31
C LEU A 158 15.53 1.19 19.01
N ASP A 159 15.94 0.03 19.51
CA ASP A 159 17.25 -0.55 19.29
C ASP A 159 17.57 -0.72 17.80
N GLY A 160 18.72 -0.21 17.36
CA GLY A 160 19.17 -0.25 15.96
C GLY A 160 18.45 0.69 14.97
N VAL A 161 17.36 1.36 15.37
CA VAL A 161 16.58 2.26 14.49
C VAL A 161 17.43 3.45 14.03
N GLU A 162 18.15 4.10 14.95
CA GLU A 162 19.01 5.24 14.61
C GLU A 162 20.13 4.84 13.65
N ALA A 163 20.77 3.70 13.88
CA ALA A 163 21.84 3.19 13.01
C ALA A 163 21.33 2.94 11.58
N VAL A 164 20.15 2.32 11.44
CA VAL A 164 19.50 2.11 10.14
C VAL A 164 19.13 3.44 9.49
N ALA A 165 18.54 4.37 10.24
CA ALA A 165 18.15 5.68 9.75
C ALA A 165 19.37 6.47 9.23
N SER A 166 20.45 6.54 10.01
CA SER A 166 21.70 7.19 9.60
C SER A 166 22.32 6.54 8.37
N ARG A 167 22.36 5.19 8.30
CA ARG A 167 22.92 4.47 7.15
C ARG A 167 22.19 4.81 5.85
N LEU A 168 20.87 4.86 5.90
CA LEU A 168 20.03 5.07 4.72
C LEU A 168 19.75 6.56 4.43
N GLY A 169 20.12 7.46 5.34
CA GLY A 169 19.65 8.85 5.30
C GLY A 169 18.13 8.96 5.50
N ALA A 170 17.51 7.95 6.12
CA ALA A 170 16.10 7.94 6.45
C ALA A 170 15.82 8.80 7.69
N LYS A 171 14.58 9.26 7.83
CA LYS A 171 14.08 9.86 9.07
C LYS A 171 13.68 8.76 10.05
N ILE A 172 13.80 9.05 11.34
CA ILE A 172 13.23 8.22 12.39
C ILE A 172 11.74 8.54 12.48
N GLY A 173 10.91 7.51 12.61
CA GLY A 173 9.46 7.62 12.71
C GLY A 173 9.00 8.24 14.03
N LYS A 174 7.76 8.73 14.03
CA LYS A 174 7.17 9.37 15.21
C LYS A 174 7.02 8.40 16.39
N ASN A 175 6.68 7.15 16.08
CA ASN A 175 6.51 6.07 17.07
C ASN A 175 5.51 6.45 18.17
N ASP A 176 4.44 7.14 17.78
CA ASP A 176 3.36 7.48 18.70
C ASP A 176 2.76 6.19 19.29
N LYS A 177 2.40 6.21 20.57
CA LYS A 177 1.72 5.11 21.27
C LYS A 177 0.23 5.37 21.49
N GLN A 178 -0.24 6.53 21.03
CA GLN A 178 -1.61 6.98 21.14
C GLN A 178 -2.15 7.25 19.75
N ASN A 179 -3.46 7.22 19.61
CA ASN A 179 -4.14 7.48 18.35
C ASN A 179 -3.73 8.85 17.78
N ASN A 180 -3.00 8.82 16.67
CA ASN A 180 -2.52 9.98 15.93
C ASN A 180 -3.26 10.17 14.59
N HIS A 181 -4.41 9.51 14.44
CA HIS A 181 -5.19 9.46 13.19
C HIS A 181 -4.39 8.93 11.98
N GLY A 182 -3.37 8.11 12.23
CA GLY A 182 -2.51 7.49 11.24
C GLY A 182 -2.16 6.06 11.64
N ILE A 183 -0.94 5.87 12.11
CA ILE A 183 -0.41 4.57 12.57
C ILE A 183 0.27 4.82 13.91
N TRP A 184 -0.02 4.01 14.91
CA TRP A 184 0.60 4.11 16.24
C TRP A 184 0.88 2.72 16.81
N ILE A 185 1.83 2.63 17.73
CA ILE A 185 2.21 1.38 18.39
C ILE A 185 1.14 1.00 19.41
N GLY A 186 0.76 -0.28 19.40
CA GLY A 186 -0.24 -0.87 20.30
C GLY A 186 -1.46 -1.40 19.56
N ASP A 187 -2.48 -1.76 20.33
CA ASP A 187 -3.70 -2.46 19.91
C ASP A 187 -4.98 -1.64 20.21
N GLY A 188 -4.84 -0.32 20.34
CA GLY A 188 -5.92 0.60 20.70
C GLY A 188 -6.90 0.94 19.57
N SER A 189 -6.79 0.31 18.39
CA SER A 189 -7.73 0.46 17.28
C SER A 189 -8.56 -0.82 17.08
N GLU A 190 -9.71 -0.72 16.43
CA GLU A 190 -10.41 -1.88 15.86
C GLU A 190 -9.66 -2.48 14.66
N TRP A 191 -8.69 -1.73 14.13
CA TRP A 191 -7.90 -2.07 12.95
C TRP A 191 -6.43 -2.17 13.30
N ASN A 192 -5.91 -3.40 13.35
CA ASN A 192 -4.55 -3.67 13.80
C ASN A 192 -3.79 -4.53 12.80
N ALA A 193 -2.46 -4.46 12.86
CA ALA A 193 -1.59 -5.47 12.28
C ALA A 193 -0.55 -5.91 13.31
N VAL A 194 -0.33 -7.22 13.38
CA VAL A 194 0.73 -7.82 14.19
C VAL A 194 1.85 -8.22 13.24
N PHE A 195 2.96 -7.48 13.27
CA PHE A 195 4.14 -7.79 12.49
C PHE A 195 5.03 -8.73 13.27
N THR A 196 5.48 -9.81 12.65
CA THR A 196 6.40 -10.80 13.23
C THR A 196 7.58 -10.97 12.31
N ASN A 197 8.79 -10.87 12.85
CA ASN A 197 10.01 -11.17 12.10
C ASN A 197 10.39 -12.64 12.28
N ASP A 198 10.19 -13.43 11.23
CA ASP A 198 10.53 -14.85 11.17
C ASP A 198 11.90 -15.10 10.49
N ASP A 199 12.64 -14.03 10.15
CA ASP A 199 14.04 -14.14 9.75
C ASP A 199 14.92 -14.38 10.98
N SER A 200 16.08 -15.03 10.78
CA SER A 200 17.11 -15.15 11.82
C SER A 200 17.86 -13.84 12.10
N THR A 201 17.58 -12.78 11.35
CA THR A 201 18.23 -11.47 11.43
C THR A 201 17.25 -10.42 11.89
N ASP A 202 17.69 -9.54 12.77
CA ASP A 202 16.89 -8.40 13.19
C ASP A 202 16.57 -7.48 12.01
N ALA A 203 15.37 -6.92 12.04
CA ALA A 203 14.89 -5.95 11.07
C ALA A 203 14.50 -4.67 11.78
N VAL A 204 14.45 -3.56 11.03
CA VAL A 204 13.71 -2.37 11.45
C VAL A 204 12.47 -2.25 10.57
N LEU A 205 11.30 -2.23 11.19
CA LEU A 205 10.03 -2.05 10.51
C LEU A 205 9.73 -0.56 10.36
N TYR A 206 9.57 -0.12 9.12
CA TYR A 206 9.11 1.23 8.81
C TYR A 206 7.68 1.17 8.30
N CYS A 207 6.82 2.05 8.82
CA CYS A 207 5.46 2.24 8.30
C CYS A 207 5.15 3.72 8.08
N TRP A 208 4.47 4.01 6.97
CA TRP A 208 4.07 5.35 6.60
C TRP A 208 2.63 5.35 6.11
N LYS A 209 1.94 6.46 6.34
CA LYS A 209 0.66 6.72 5.68
C LYS A 209 0.87 7.48 4.38
N ALA A 210 -0.08 7.35 3.46
CA ALA A 210 -0.08 8.11 2.22
C ALA A 210 -0.15 9.62 2.53
N ASN A 211 0.82 10.37 2.01
CA ASN A 211 0.85 11.83 2.07
C ASN A 211 1.36 12.37 0.73
N GLY A 212 0.49 12.35 -0.29
CA GLY A 212 0.95 12.54 -1.67
C GLY A 212 1.84 11.39 -2.15
N PHE A 213 2.60 11.60 -3.22
CA PHE A 213 3.59 10.62 -3.68
C PHE A 213 4.81 10.57 -2.76
N SER A 214 5.26 11.71 -2.26
CA SER A 214 6.47 11.76 -1.43
C SER A 214 6.30 11.09 -0.07
N GLY A 215 5.07 10.83 0.40
CA GLY A 215 4.83 10.20 1.70
C GLY A 215 5.54 8.85 1.92
N MET A 216 5.90 8.14 0.85
CA MET A 216 6.69 6.90 0.91
C MET A 216 8.21 7.12 0.97
N SER A 217 8.68 8.33 0.69
CA SER A 217 10.10 8.71 0.69
C SER A 217 10.58 8.98 2.12
N VAL A 218 11.01 7.93 2.81
CA VAL A 218 11.40 7.97 4.22
C VAL A 218 12.66 8.81 4.49
N ASN A 219 13.45 9.13 3.46
CA ASN A 219 14.57 10.08 3.56
C ASN A 219 14.15 11.56 3.61
N VAL A 220 12.95 11.87 3.12
CA VAL A 220 12.40 13.23 3.10
C VAL A 220 11.35 13.39 4.18
N ASN A 221 10.45 12.41 4.31
CA ASN A 221 9.31 12.47 5.20
C ASN A 221 9.55 11.64 6.45
N VAL A 222 9.08 12.16 7.58
CA VAL A 222 9.06 11.43 8.86
C VAL A 222 7.98 10.35 8.77
N PRO A 223 8.33 9.05 8.80
CA PRO A 223 7.34 7.97 8.78
C PRO A 223 6.54 7.98 10.10
N GLU A 224 5.40 7.28 10.12
CA GLU A 224 4.63 7.18 11.36
C GLU A 224 5.37 6.24 12.34
N ILE A 225 5.89 5.13 11.84
CA ILE A 225 6.59 4.11 12.64
C ILE A 225 7.98 3.85 12.05
N SER A 226 8.98 3.76 12.93
CA SER A 226 10.26 3.06 12.69
C SER A 226 10.67 2.36 13.99
N VAL A 227 10.52 1.04 14.05
CA VAL A 227 10.75 0.25 15.26
C VAL A 227 11.61 -0.97 14.97
N SER A 228 12.45 -1.33 15.93
CA SER A 228 13.16 -2.60 15.96
C SER A 228 12.17 -3.75 15.97
N LEU A 229 12.46 -4.76 15.15
CA LEU A 229 11.72 -6.00 15.12
C LEU A 229 12.73 -7.15 15.11
N LYS A 230 13.16 -7.53 16.31
CA LYS A 230 14.15 -8.59 16.53
C LYS A 230 13.65 -9.93 16.01
N SER A 231 14.58 -10.82 15.68
CA SER A 231 14.27 -12.19 15.23
C SER A 231 13.33 -12.91 16.21
N GLY A 232 12.26 -13.50 15.68
CA GLY A 232 11.22 -14.19 16.44
C GLY A 232 10.32 -13.29 17.30
N LYS A 233 10.46 -11.96 17.21
CA LYS A 233 9.64 -11.00 17.94
C LYS A 233 8.52 -10.43 17.08
N SER A 234 7.53 -9.87 17.76
CA SER A 234 6.38 -9.23 17.14
C SER A 234 6.15 -7.83 17.70
N VAL A 235 5.58 -6.96 16.86
CA VAL A 235 5.04 -5.66 17.27
C VAL A 235 3.61 -5.53 16.75
N THR A 236 2.72 -5.04 17.60
CA THR A 236 1.35 -4.71 17.21
C THR A 236 1.27 -3.23 16.89
N LEU A 237 0.73 -2.90 15.72
CA LEU A 237 0.46 -1.56 15.27
C LEU A 237 -1.04 -1.37 15.06
N SER A 238 -1.54 -0.24 15.54
CA SER A 238 -2.91 0.23 15.34
C SER A 238 -2.96 1.20 14.17
N PHE A 239 -4.05 1.14 13.42
CA PHE A 239 -4.25 1.97 12.23
C PHE A 239 -5.56 2.73 12.33
N ALA A 240 -5.55 3.98 11.85
CA ALA A 240 -6.77 4.74 11.63
C ALA A 240 -7.53 4.16 10.43
N PRO A 241 -8.87 4.03 10.50
CA PRO A 241 -9.66 3.54 9.39
C PRO A 241 -9.58 4.53 8.22
N ASN A 242 -9.61 3.99 7.01
CA ASN A 242 -9.63 4.70 5.73
C ASN A 242 -8.40 5.57 5.48
N VAL A 243 -7.29 5.29 6.17
CA VAL A 243 -5.99 5.89 5.92
C VAL A 243 -5.14 4.87 5.15
N PRO A 244 -4.85 5.12 3.86
CA PRO A 244 -3.92 4.28 3.12
C PRO A 244 -2.53 4.36 3.75
N ALA A 245 -1.90 3.21 3.91
CA ALA A 245 -0.60 3.05 4.55
C ALA A 245 0.18 1.92 3.90
N ALA A 246 1.48 1.91 4.14
CA ALA A 246 2.33 0.79 3.81
C ALA A 246 3.40 0.61 4.87
N CYS A 247 3.89 -0.61 4.99
CA CYS A 247 5.00 -0.98 5.83
C CYS A 247 6.03 -1.79 5.03
N ALA A 248 7.30 -1.61 5.35
CA ALA A 248 8.37 -2.42 4.77
C ALA A 248 9.45 -2.71 5.81
N PRO A 249 9.98 -3.94 5.83
CA PRO A 249 11.11 -4.27 6.68
C PRO A 249 12.43 -3.81 6.04
N ILE A 250 13.35 -3.36 6.90
CA ILE A 250 14.71 -3.00 6.54
C ILE A 250 15.67 -3.96 7.23
N TYR A 251 16.45 -4.68 6.43
CA TYR A 251 17.54 -5.56 6.87
C TYR A 251 18.90 -4.87 6.61
N PRO A 252 20.03 -5.46 7.06
CA PRO A 252 21.35 -4.87 6.87
C PRO A 252 21.72 -4.51 5.42
N ASP A 253 21.20 -5.27 4.45
CA ASP A 253 21.44 -5.15 3.01
C ASP A 253 20.34 -4.38 2.27
N THR A 254 19.28 -3.93 2.96
CA THR A 254 18.22 -3.14 2.34
C THR A 254 18.71 -1.72 2.06
N GLU A 255 18.44 -1.25 0.84
CA GLU A 255 18.74 0.11 0.35
C GLU A 255 17.45 0.94 0.19
N LEU A 256 17.61 2.23 -0.14
CA LEU A 256 16.50 3.06 -0.60
C LEU A 256 16.40 3.01 -2.13
N ALA A 257 15.19 2.96 -2.65
CA ALA A 257 14.92 3.13 -4.06
C ALA A 257 15.25 4.57 -4.47
N ILE A 258 15.39 4.83 -5.78
CA ILE A 258 15.77 6.14 -6.32
C ILE A 258 14.88 7.31 -5.89
N PHE A 259 13.63 7.03 -5.50
CA PHE A 259 12.67 8.02 -5.02
C PHE A 259 12.70 8.20 -3.49
N GLY A 260 13.62 7.55 -2.78
CA GLY A 260 13.82 7.67 -1.34
C GLY A 260 12.93 6.78 -0.47
N GLY A 261 12.09 5.93 -1.07
CA GLY A 261 11.35 4.89 -0.35
C GLY A 261 12.18 3.63 -0.16
N ILE A 262 11.71 2.72 0.68
CA ILE A 262 12.44 1.49 1.02
C ILE A 262 12.46 0.55 -0.19
N GLN A 263 13.63 0.14 -0.65
CA GLN A 263 13.77 -0.79 -1.78
C GLN A 263 13.57 -2.23 -1.31
N ASN A 264 12.31 -2.56 -1.00
CA ASN A 264 11.92 -3.89 -0.57
C ASN A 264 10.47 -4.17 -1.00
N THR A 265 10.00 -5.38 -0.73
CA THR A 265 8.57 -5.69 -0.78
C THR A 265 7.84 -4.93 0.32
N TRP A 266 6.67 -4.38 -0.04
CA TRP A 266 5.83 -3.61 0.88
C TRP A 266 4.59 -4.42 1.23
N TRP A 267 4.11 -4.25 2.45
CA TRP A 267 2.74 -4.59 2.82
C TRP A 267 1.94 -3.30 2.75
N GLU A 268 1.00 -3.22 1.82
CA GLU A 268 0.16 -2.04 1.61
C GLU A 268 -1.23 -2.31 2.21
N VAL A 269 -1.85 -1.30 2.80
CA VAL A 269 -3.13 -1.45 3.48
C VAL A 269 -3.96 -0.18 3.46
N THR A 270 -5.28 -0.33 3.33
CA THR A 270 -6.25 0.67 3.75
C THR A 270 -7.30 -0.02 4.58
N PHE A 271 -7.26 0.13 5.90
CA PHE A 271 -8.26 -0.46 6.80
C PHE A 271 -9.64 0.17 6.64
N GLY A 272 -10.70 -0.58 6.92
CA GLY A 272 -12.09 -0.13 6.86
C GLY A 272 -13.02 -1.17 6.24
N GLU A 273 -14.33 -0.92 6.28
CA GLU A 273 -15.37 -1.84 5.78
C GLU A 273 -15.17 -2.26 4.32
N ASN A 274 -14.68 -1.34 3.48
CA ASN A 274 -14.35 -1.58 2.08
C ASN A 274 -12.83 -1.60 1.83
N GLY A 275 -12.07 -1.78 2.91
CA GLY A 275 -10.63 -1.82 2.92
C GLY A 275 -10.07 -3.08 2.27
N CYS A 276 -8.78 -3.01 1.99
CA CYS A 276 -7.99 -4.18 1.58
C CYS A 276 -6.54 -4.03 2.06
N HIS A 277 -5.86 -5.17 2.12
CA HIS A 277 -4.41 -5.23 2.24
C HIS A 277 -3.83 -6.09 1.13
N ASP A 278 -2.55 -5.90 0.86
CA ASP A 278 -1.83 -6.69 -0.13
C ASP A 278 -0.32 -6.62 0.09
N VAL A 279 0.38 -7.50 -0.61
CA VAL A 279 1.83 -7.53 -0.72
C VAL A 279 2.19 -6.96 -2.08
N SER A 280 3.15 -6.04 -2.09
CA SER A 280 3.52 -5.30 -3.27
C SER A 280 5.00 -5.44 -3.57
N ARG A 281 5.27 -6.03 -4.73
CA ARG A 281 6.62 -6.23 -5.29
C ARG A 281 6.96 -5.18 -6.34
N ASN A 282 6.10 -4.18 -6.51
CA ASN A 282 6.24 -3.12 -7.50
C ASN A 282 7.54 -2.32 -7.33
N VAL A 283 7.96 -2.09 -6.08
CA VAL A 283 9.16 -1.29 -5.77
C VAL A 283 10.43 -2.12 -5.94
N PHE A 284 10.37 -3.40 -5.60
CA PHE A 284 11.49 -4.31 -5.77
C PHE A 284 10.99 -5.73 -6.01
N MET A 285 11.07 -6.18 -7.26
CA MET A 285 10.53 -7.48 -7.67
C MET A 285 11.23 -8.66 -6.99
N LYS A 286 12.44 -8.46 -6.47
CA LYS A 286 13.23 -9.44 -5.71
C LYS A 286 13.26 -9.15 -4.21
N GLY A 287 12.29 -8.39 -3.71
CA GLY A 287 12.20 -8.08 -2.29
C GLY A 287 11.91 -9.29 -1.42
N ASN A 288 12.02 -9.05 -0.12
CA ASN A 288 11.88 -10.03 0.94
C ASN A 288 10.45 -10.55 1.02
N ARG A 289 10.31 -11.74 1.61
CA ARG A 289 9.01 -12.40 1.75
C ARG A 289 8.17 -11.68 2.79
N ILE A 290 6.94 -11.35 2.40
CA ILE A 290 5.88 -10.96 3.30
C ILE A 290 4.74 -11.97 3.14
N HIS A 291 4.19 -12.43 4.25
CA HIS A 291 2.95 -13.20 4.32
C HIS A 291 1.99 -12.51 5.27
N ALA A 292 0.89 -11.99 4.73
CA ALA A 292 -0.16 -11.29 5.44
C ALA A 292 -1.44 -12.12 5.43
N LYS A 293 -1.98 -12.40 6.61
CA LYS A 293 -3.21 -13.17 6.78
C LYS A 293 -4.25 -12.31 7.48
N GLY A 294 -5.30 -11.98 6.74
CA GLY A 294 -6.53 -11.44 7.27
C GLY A 294 -7.58 -12.51 7.56
N SER A 295 -8.76 -12.05 7.92
CA SER A 295 -9.99 -12.78 8.21
C SER A 295 -10.63 -13.40 6.97
N LYS A 296 -10.48 -12.78 5.79
CA LYS A 296 -11.11 -13.24 4.55
C LYS A 296 -10.14 -13.90 3.57
N CYS A 297 -8.87 -13.54 3.61
CA CYS A 297 -7.90 -13.98 2.62
C CYS A 297 -6.47 -13.84 3.13
N VAL A 298 -5.55 -14.33 2.30
CA VAL A 298 -4.11 -14.22 2.47
C VAL A 298 -3.58 -13.38 1.32
N SER A 299 -2.61 -12.53 1.62
CA SER A 299 -1.75 -11.91 0.63
C SER A 299 -0.30 -12.26 0.94
N ASP A 300 0.44 -12.74 -0.06
CA ASP A 300 1.84 -13.11 0.07
C ASP A 300 2.61 -12.84 -1.24
N MET A 301 3.76 -13.46 -1.44
CA MET A 301 4.57 -13.24 -2.64
C MET A 301 3.93 -13.73 -3.93
N GLU A 302 2.86 -14.53 -3.86
CA GLU A 302 2.19 -15.20 -4.98
C GLU A 302 0.67 -15.00 -5.01
N ILE A 303 0.02 -14.77 -3.87
CA ILE A 303 -1.42 -14.59 -3.72
C ILE A 303 -1.73 -13.13 -3.39
N CYS A 304 -2.72 -12.55 -4.06
CA CYS A 304 -3.11 -11.15 -3.85
C CYS A 304 -1.92 -10.19 -3.80
N VAL A 305 -1.13 -10.21 -4.87
CA VAL A 305 0.19 -9.56 -4.90
C VAL A 305 0.33 -8.64 -6.10
N TYR A 306 0.74 -7.40 -5.86
CA TYR A 306 1.10 -6.50 -6.94
C TYR A 306 2.50 -6.84 -7.48
N LYS A 307 2.59 -7.03 -8.79
CA LYS A 307 3.83 -7.35 -9.49
C LYS A 307 3.90 -6.60 -10.81
N CYS A 308 5.11 -6.37 -11.29
CA CYS A 308 5.32 -5.91 -12.66
C CYS A 308 4.82 -6.97 -13.65
N LYS A 309 4.15 -6.51 -14.71
CA LYS A 309 3.69 -7.37 -15.81
C LYS A 309 4.87 -7.96 -16.58
N ASP A 310 5.96 -7.20 -16.73
CA ASP A 310 7.22 -7.75 -17.19
C ASP A 310 7.94 -8.44 -16.00
N PRO A 311 8.08 -9.77 -16.01
CA PRO A 311 8.74 -10.50 -14.93
C PRO A 311 10.25 -10.20 -14.82
N ASN A 312 10.85 -9.59 -15.84
CA ASN A 312 12.27 -9.23 -15.84
C ASN A 312 12.52 -7.79 -15.35
N ALA A 313 11.48 -6.97 -15.23
CA ALA A 313 11.61 -5.63 -14.72
C ALA A 313 12.03 -5.66 -13.24
N PRO A 314 13.03 -4.87 -12.82
CA PRO A 314 13.45 -4.83 -11.41
C PRO A 314 12.41 -4.14 -10.51
N PHE A 315 11.64 -3.21 -11.09
CA PHE A 315 10.56 -2.46 -10.45
C PHE A 315 9.61 -1.94 -11.55
N CYS A 316 8.43 -1.49 -11.13
CA CYS A 316 7.44 -0.85 -11.97
C CYS A 316 6.76 0.26 -11.17
N LYS A 317 6.38 1.32 -11.87
CA LYS A 317 5.78 2.51 -11.26
C LYS A 317 4.42 2.83 -11.81
N GLU A 318 4.16 2.43 -13.06
CA GLU A 318 2.98 2.89 -13.76
C GLU A 318 1.82 1.91 -13.70
N GLY A 319 0.59 2.46 -13.66
CA GLY A 319 -0.63 1.66 -13.58
C GLY A 319 -0.77 0.63 -14.70
N HIS A 320 -0.14 0.88 -15.84
CA HIS A 320 -0.09 -0.06 -16.96
C HIS A 320 1.06 -1.07 -16.87
N GLU A 321 2.10 -0.81 -16.06
CA GLU A 321 3.31 -1.65 -15.90
C GLU A 321 3.14 -2.77 -14.86
N TYR A 322 2.19 -2.64 -13.93
CA TYR A 322 1.92 -3.66 -12.91
C TYR A 322 0.50 -4.21 -12.99
N ASP A 323 0.27 -5.35 -12.34
CA ASP A 323 -1.04 -5.95 -12.15
C ASP A 323 -1.15 -6.59 -10.77
N LEU A 324 -2.38 -6.96 -10.38
CA LEU A 324 -2.68 -7.69 -9.16
C LEU A 324 -2.85 -9.18 -9.49
N PHE A 325 -1.90 -10.00 -9.06
CA PHE A 325 -1.84 -11.42 -9.41
C PHE A 325 -2.54 -12.28 -8.37
N ASN A 326 -3.26 -13.30 -8.87
CA ASN A 326 -3.94 -14.32 -8.07
C ASN A 326 -4.81 -13.71 -6.95
N CYS A 327 -5.52 -12.62 -7.25
CA CYS A 327 -6.44 -11.99 -6.32
C CYS A 327 -7.85 -11.99 -6.91
N THR A 328 -8.65 -12.96 -6.50
CA THR A 328 -9.96 -13.18 -7.08
C THR A 328 -10.99 -13.35 -5.97
N ALA A 329 -12.27 -13.14 -6.28
CA ALA A 329 -13.33 -13.31 -5.29
C ALA A 329 -13.33 -14.71 -4.63
N SER A 330 -12.85 -15.75 -5.32
CA SER A 330 -12.82 -17.11 -4.78
C SER A 330 -11.80 -17.32 -3.66
N ASN A 331 -10.75 -16.50 -3.58
CA ASN A 331 -9.79 -16.53 -2.49
C ASN A 331 -9.95 -15.37 -1.51
N GLY A 332 -11.11 -14.70 -1.51
CA GLY A 332 -11.46 -13.60 -0.62
C GLY A 332 -10.84 -12.25 -1.01
N GLY A 333 -10.08 -12.20 -2.10
CA GLY A 333 -9.58 -10.96 -2.68
C GLY A 333 -10.47 -10.42 -3.79
N GLY A 334 -9.95 -9.44 -4.50
CA GLY A 334 -10.59 -8.91 -5.69
C GLY A 334 -9.78 -7.76 -6.25
N GLY A 335 -9.89 -7.56 -7.55
CA GLY A 335 -9.24 -6.45 -8.22
C GLY A 335 -9.87 -6.16 -9.57
N GLY A 336 -9.42 -5.06 -10.16
CA GLY A 336 -9.88 -4.62 -11.46
C GLY A 336 -9.25 -3.31 -11.86
N TYR A 337 -9.52 -2.87 -13.09
CA TYR A 337 -9.03 -1.57 -13.54
C TYR A 337 -9.71 -0.45 -12.75
N ASP A 338 -8.87 0.39 -12.16
CA ASP A 338 -9.24 1.58 -11.42
C ASP A 338 -8.92 2.80 -12.28
N VAL A 339 -9.98 3.52 -12.68
CA VAL A 339 -9.89 4.70 -13.55
C VAL A 339 -9.17 5.88 -12.87
N VAL A 340 -9.22 5.96 -11.54
CA VAL A 340 -8.54 7.00 -10.76
C VAL A 340 -7.04 6.71 -10.76
N MET A 341 -6.67 5.43 -10.68
CA MET A 341 -5.28 4.98 -10.76
C MET A 341 -4.74 4.84 -12.16
N ALA A 342 -5.58 4.84 -13.18
CA ALA A 342 -5.20 4.40 -14.53
C ALA A 342 -4.41 3.08 -14.50
N GLY A 343 -4.83 2.14 -13.65
CA GLY A 343 -4.09 0.90 -13.35
C GLY A 343 -4.94 -0.10 -12.58
N THR A 344 -4.36 -1.24 -12.21
CA THR A 344 -5.08 -2.25 -11.41
C THR A 344 -5.19 -1.80 -9.95
N GLY A 345 -6.40 -1.85 -9.40
CA GLY A 345 -6.67 -1.70 -7.97
C GLY A 345 -7.27 -2.96 -7.35
N GLY A 346 -7.48 -2.91 -6.03
CA GLY A 346 -7.97 -4.02 -5.23
C GLY A 346 -6.91 -4.59 -4.30
N GLY A 347 -7.19 -5.78 -3.76
CA GLY A 347 -6.34 -6.46 -2.79
C GLY A 347 -7.12 -7.56 -2.06
N CYS A 348 -6.53 -8.05 -0.96
CA CYS A 348 -7.19 -8.97 -0.06
C CYS A 348 -8.22 -8.22 0.80
N ALA A 349 -9.50 -8.59 0.70
CA ALA A 349 -10.60 -7.92 1.39
C ALA A 349 -10.53 -8.08 2.91
N MET A 350 -11.11 -7.11 3.62
CA MET A 350 -11.05 -7.02 5.08
C MET A 350 -12.37 -7.36 5.78
N GLY A 351 -12.30 -7.59 7.09
CA GLY A 351 -13.46 -7.65 7.99
C GLY A 351 -14.26 -6.34 7.96
N ALA A 352 -15.57 -6.40 8.25
CA ALA A 352 -16.44 -5.23 8.13
C ALA A 352 -16.32 -4.24 9.32
N ASN A 353 -16.05 -4.74 10.52
CA ASN A 353 -16.20 -4.00 11.78
C ASN A 353 -14.92 -4.05 12.64
N GLY A 354 -13.76 -4.14 12.01
CA GLY A 354 -12.48 -4.35 12.67
C GLY A 354 -11.82 -5.65 12.26
N GLU A 355 -10.49 -5.65 12.33
CA GLU A 355 -9.64 -6.77 11.92
C GLU A 355 -8.24 -6.62 12.51
N THR A 356 -7.64 -7.76 12.84
CA THR A 356 -6.19 -7.86 13.05
C THR A 356 -5.59 -8.69 11.93
N VAL A 357 -4.71 -8.07 11.14
CA VAL A 357 -3.94 -8.76 10.09
C VAL A 357 -2.63 -9.26 10.70
N HIS A 358 -2.34 -10.55 10.54
CA HIS A 358 -1.05 -11.11 10.96
C HIS A 358 -0.07 -11.04 9.81
N VAL A 359 1.00 -10.26 9.96
CA VAL A 359 2.01 -10.03 8.94
C VAL A 359 3.32 -10.66 9.38
N THR A 360 3.82 -11.62 8.61
CA THR A 360 5.12 -12.26 8.84
C THR A 360 6.10 -11.77 7.78
N ILE A 361 7.27 -11.31 8.21
CA ILE A 361 8.37 -10.88 7.35
C ILE A 361 9.54 -11.87 7.46
N SER A 362 10.20 -12.17 6.34
CA SER A 362 11.39 -13.03 6.24
C SER A 362 12.14 -12.78 4.93
N ARG A 363 13.40 -13.22 4.78
CA ARG A 363 14.14 -13.13 3.50
C ARG A 363 13.98 -14.37 2.62
#